data_AF-A0AAU9X9K7-F1
#
_entry.id   AF-A0AAU9X9K7-F1
#
_cell.length_a   1.000
_cell.length_b   1.000
_cell.length_c   1.000
_cell.angle_alpha   90.00
_cell.angle_beta   90.00
_cell.angle_gamma   90.00
#
_symmetry.space_group_name_H-M   'P 1'
#
loop_
_entity.id
_entity.type
_entity.pdbx_description
1 polymer ?
#
loop_
_entity_poly.entity_id
_entity_poly.type
_entity_poly.pdbx_seq_one_letter_code
_entity_poly.pdbx_strand_id
1 'polypeptide(L)'
;MTTESVAESSLLGLSRVTTVNDEEYTSHYWPKLKGAILLILQQNPGEFIPISYEEMYSTVYKCVCQQYSDRMYNNLMELVTSYLRRVAEELQVTPAEAYLEKFNFAMAQFFQAVSGIVAIFSYMNRFYVSPKLHTDLKAELWKVFTELVADNPLLFRVIDEVSSKPFGVNPQIMMSVIKGLYSLKPEFSERNPMLFARFIPNILPPTQCDQLPSLIQEDRLLQEDLVTSQGFSREDTGKKRRGEDFQGR
;
A
#
# COMPACT_ATOMS: atom_id res chain seq x y z
N MET A 1 59.37 -24.14 -31.86
CA MET A 1 60.06 -22.86 -31.55
C MET A 1 59.67 -21.94 -32.69
N THR A 2 58.85 -20.91 -32.55
CA THR A 2 58.71 -19.90 -31.50
C THR A 2 57.28 -19.35 -31.53
N THR A 3 56.71 -19.09 -30.36
CA THR A 3 55.39 -18.49 -30.12
C THR A 3 55.47 -16.98 -30.27
N GLU A 4 54.79 -16.41 -31.26
CA GLU A 4 54.57 -14.96 -31.39
C GLU A 4 53.32 -14.53 -30.60
N SER A 5 53.58 -13.87 -29.46
CA SER A 5 53.01 -12.57 -29.08
C SER A 5 51.62 -12.21 -29.63
N VAL A 6 50.57 -12.60 -28.91
CA VAL A 6 49.29 -11.87 -28.89
C VAL A 6 49.35 -10.93 -27.69
N ALA A 7 49.79 -9.70 -27.92
CA ALA A 7 49.67 -8.60 -26.99
C ALA A 7 48.48 -7.72 -27.38
N GLU A 8 47.83 -7.20 -26.34
CA GLU A 8 47.06 -5.95 -26.35
C GLU A 8 45.67 -5.97 -27.00
N SER A 9 44.69 -6.44 -26.23
CA SER A 9 43.36 -5.81 -26.16
C SER A 9 42.72 -6.14 -24.82
N SER A 10 43.17 -5.47 -23.75
CA SER A 10 42.51 -5.45 -22.45
C SER A 10 42.65 -4.07 -21.82
N LEU A 11 42.10 -3.08 -22.52
CA LEU A 11 41.86 -1.73 -22.03
C LEU A 11 40.36 -1.48 -21.94
N LEU A 12 39.68 -2.22 -21.08
CA LEU A 12 38.48 -1.74 -20.40
C LEU A 12 38.79 -1.79 -18.92
N GLY A 13 39.33 -0.66 -18.44
CA GLY A 13 39.70 -0.48 -17.06
C GLY A 13 38.54 -0.86 -16.15
N LEU A 14 38.74 -1.91 -15.37
CA LEU A 14 38.05 -2.07 -14.10
C LEU A 14 38.27 -0.78 -13.33
N SER A 15 37.25 0.09 -13.32
CA SER A 15 37.15 1.14 -12.30
C SER A 15 37.34 0.44 -10.97
N ARG A 16 38.48 0.72 -10.33
CA ARG A 16 38.86 0.22 -9.01
C ARG A 16 37.61 0.17 -8.15
N VAL A 17 37.18 -1.03 -7.79
CA VAL A 17 36.14 -1.20 -6.79
C VAL A 17 36.71 -0.56 -5.52
N THR A 18 36.26 0.66 -5.19
CA THR A 18 36.54 1.25 -3.89
C THR A 18 36.03 0.27 -2.86
N THR A 19 36.96 -0.25 -2.06
CA THR A 19 36.65 -1.17 -0.97
C THR A 19 35.78 -0.42 0.02
N VAL A 20 34.50 -0.77 0.09
CA VAL A 20 33.59 -0.22 1.11
C VAL A 20 34.07 -0.77 2.45
N ASN A 21 34.68 0.09 3.27
CA ASN A 21 34.98 -0.24 4.65
C ASN A 21 33.81 0.18 5.57
N ASP A 22 33.83 -0.26 6.83
CA ASP A 22 32.75 0.02 7.78
C ASP A 22 32.53 1.52 7.99
N GLU A 23 33.61 2.31 7.95
CA GLU A 23 33.57 3.76 8.11
C GLU A 23 32.89 4.45 6.92
N GLU A 24 33.21 4.04 5.70
CA GLU A 24 32.65 4.59 4.46
C GLU A 24 31.17 4.19 4.31
N TYR A 25 30.82 2.95 4.67
CA TYR A 25 29.42 2.53 4.77
C TYR A 25 28.64 3.43 5.74
N THR A 26 29.16 3.61 6.96
CA THR A 26 28.46 4.33 8.02
C THR A 26 28.41 5.84 7.79
N SER A 27 29.47 6.41 7.22
CA SER A 27 29.65 7.86 7.10
C SER A 27 29.22 8.42 5.76
N HIS A 28 29.18 7.60 4.70
CA HIS A 28 28.90 8.06 3.34
C HIS A 28 27.74 7.34 2.67
N TYR A 29 27.80 6.00 2.53
CA TYR A 29 26.80 5.27 1.74
C TYR A 29 25.44 5.19 2.45
N TRP A 30 25.41 4.78 3.72
CA TRP A 30 24.16 4.65 4.46
C TRP A 30 23.46 5.99 4.70
N PRO A 31 24.13 7.09 5.12
CA PRO A 31 23.48 8.39 5.27
C PRO A 31 22.82 8.90 4.00
N LYS A 32 23.46 8.66 2.83
CA LYS A 32 22.90 9.00 1.52
C LYS A 32 21.62 8.21 1.22
N LEU A 33 21.66 6.88 1.39
CA LEU A 33 20.48 6.03 1.19
C LEU A 33 19.37 6.40 2.19
N LYS A 34 19.71 6.58 3.46
CA LYS A 34 18.78 7.00 4.52
C LYS A 34 18.08 8.32 4.17
N GLY A 35 18.83 9.32 3.68
CA GLY A 35 18.26 10.59 3.23
C GLY A 35 17.26 10.40 2.10
N ALA A 36 17.61 9.61 1.07
CA ALA A 36 16.69 9.31 -0.03
C ALA A 36 15.44 8.55 0.44
N ILE A 37 15.59 7.54 1.30
CA ILE A 37 14.45 6.77 1.83
C ILE A 37 13.51 7.66 2.64
N LEU A 38 14.05 8.56 3.48
CA LEU A 38 13.22 9.49 4.25
C LEU A 38 12.43 10.43 3.34
N LEU A 39 13.04 10.95 2.28
CA LEU A 39 12.33 11.74 1.27
C LEU A 39 11.21 10.94 0.60
N ILE A 40 11.48 9.68 0.23
CA ILE A 40 10.47 8.79 -0.37
C ILE A 40 9.31 8.51 0.59
N LEU A 41 9.60 8.29 1.88
CA LEU A 41 8.59 8.03 2.91
C LEU A 41 7.74 9.27 3.22
N GLN A 42 8.30 10.47 3.13
CA GLN A 42 7.62 11.73 3.43
C GLN A 42 6.94 12.37 2.22
N GLN A 43 7.14 11.80 1.03
CA GLN A 43 6.60 12.35 -0.21
C GLN A 43 5.06 12.32 -0.23
N ASN A 44 4.43 13.41 -0.67
CA ASN A 44 2.99 13.39 -0.91
C ASN A 44 2.63 12.47 -2.09
N PRO A 45 1.51 11.72 -2.01
CA PRO A 45 1.08 10.88 -3.12
C PRO A 45 0.93 11.66 -4.44
N GLY A 46 1.58 11.19 -5.51
CA GLY A 46 1.52 11.80 -6.85
C GLY A 46 2.51 12.94 -7.13
N GLU A 47 3.30 13.39 -6.16
CA GLU A 47 4.32 14.43 -6.39
C GLU A 47 5.65 13.85 -6.90
N PHE A 48 6.41 14.65 -7.65
CA PHE A 48 7.75 14.29 -8.12
C PHE A 48 8.78 14.30 -6.98
N ILE A 49 9.56 13.22 -6.87
CA ILE A 49 10.64 13.10 -5.88
C ILE A 49 11.97 13.46 -6.56
N PRO A 50 12.71 14.48 -6.07
CA PRO A 50 14.00 14.87 -6.63
C PRO A 50 15.13 13.94 -6.18
N ILE A 51 15.03 12.65 -6.50
CA ILE A 51 16.09 11.66 -6.24
C ILE A 51 16.57 11.01 -7.54
N SER A 52 17.87 10.74 -7.62
CA SER A 52 18.43 9.90 -8.67
C SER A 52 18.30 8.44 -8.30
N TYR A 53 17.29 7.75 -8.84
CA TYR A 53 17.10 6.31 -8.62
C TYR A 53 18.31 5.50 -9.08
N GLU A 54 18.95 5.90 -10.19
CA GLU A 54 20.14 5.24 -10.73
C GLU A 54 21.33 5.35 -9.75
N GLU A 55 21.52 6.52 -9.16
CA GLU A 55 22.60 6.75 -8.21
C GLU A 55 22.36 5.96 -6.92
N MET A 56 21.14 5.97 -6.39
CA MET A 56 20.78 5.20 -5.19
C MET A 56 20.92 3.70 -5.43
N TYR A 57 20.43 3.20 -6.56
CA TYR A 57 20.60 1.80 -6.96
C TYR A 57 22.08 1.42 -7.08
N SER A 58 22.89 2.28 -7.71
CA SER A 58 24.34 2.06 -7.85
C SER A 58 25.04 2.00 -6.49
N THR A 59 24.61 2.84 -5.53
CA THR A 59 25.10 2.77 -4.15
C THR A 59 24.72 1.44 -3.48
N VAL A 60 23.47 1.00 -3.60
CA VAL A 60 23.04 -0.31 -3.06
C VAL A 60 23.85 -1.45 -3.68
N TYR A 61 23.99 -1.47 -5.00
CA TYR A 61 24.77 -2.48 -5.71
C TYR A 61 26.20 -2.59 -5.18
N LYS A 62 26.91 -1.46 -5.03
CA LYS A 62 28.28 -1.43 -4.50
C LYS A 62 28.36 -2.01 -3.09
N CYS A 63 27.44 -1.62 -2.19
CA CYS A 63 27.44 -2.13 -0.83
C CYS A 63 27.10 -3.63 -0.75
N VAL A 64 26.16 -4.11 -1.56
CA VAL A 64 25.78 -5.54 -1.62
C VAL A 64 26.96 -6.39 -2.11
N CYS A 65 27.66 -5.95 -3.17
CA CYS A 65 28.85 -6.63 -3.67
C CYS A 65 29.99 -6.72 -2.64
N GLN A 66 30.01 -5.78 -1.68
CA GLN A 66 30.97 -5.73 -0.59
C GLN A 66 30.47 -6.40 0.70
N GLN A 67 29.45 -7.26 0.61
CA GLN A 67 28.90 -8.05 1.72
C GLN A 67 28.19 -7.23 2.83
N TYR A 68 27.75 -5.99 2.55
CA TYR A 68 26.98 -5.18 3.51
C TYR A 68 25.47 -5.43 3.45
N SER A 69 25.00 -6.42 2.71
CA SER A 69 23.59 -6.70 2.45
C SER A 69 22.76 -6.88 3.73
N ASP A 70 23.28 -7.64 4.70
CA ASP A 70 22.59 -7.89 5.97
C ASP A 70 22.46 -6.61 6.82
N ARG A 71 23.57 -5.89 7.00
CA ARG A 71 23.59 -4.63 7.72
C ARG A 71 22.66 -3.59 7.08
N MET A 72 22.68 -3.51 5.74
CA MET A 72 21.83 -2.62 4.97
C MET A 72 20.35 -2.96 5.10
N TYR A 73 19.99 -4.25 5.03
CA TYR A 73 18.63 -4.70 5.26
C TYR A 73 18.15 -4.30 6.66
N ASN A 74 18.94 -4.59 7.71
CA ASN A 74 18.58 -4.26 9.08
C ASN A 74 18.42 -2.74 9.28
N ASN A 75 19.32 -1.93 8.72
CA ASN A 75 19.21 -0.47 8.82
C ASN A 75 17.99 0.08 8.07
N LEU A 76 17.63 -0.50 6.92
CA LEU A 76 16.41 -0.15 6.19
C LEU A 76 15.15 -0.48 7.01
N MET A 77 15.07 -1.70 7.54
CA MET A 77 13.93 -2.12 8.35
C MET A 77 13.80 -1.29 9.62
N GLU A 78 14.90 -0.99 10.31
CA GLU A 78 14.91 -0.11 11.48
C GLU A 78 14.42 1.31 11.15
N LEU A 79 14.89 1.88 10.03
CA LEU A 79 14.49 3.21 9.57
C LEU A 79 12.98 3.27 9.29
N VAL A 80 12.47 2.31 8.52
CA VAL A 80 11.04 2.24 8.16
C VAL A 80 10.17 1.99 9.39
N THR A 81 10.58 1.06 10.26
CA THR A 81 9.91 0.78 11.54
C THR A 81 9.82 2.04 12.40
N SER A 82 10.92 2.78 12.53
CA SER A 82 10.97 4.00 13.33
C SER A 82 10.07 5.10 12.76
N TYR A 83 10.03 5.25 11.44
CA TYR A 83 9.13 6.19 10.77
C TYR A 83 7.67 5.80 11.01
N LEU A 84 7.30 4.53 10.82
CA LEU A 84 5.92 4.05 10.97
C LEU A 84 5.41 4.11 12.42
N ARG A 85 6.28 3.95 13.42
CA ARG A 85 5.92 4.19 14.82
C ARG A 85 5.48 5.64 15.05
N ARG A 86 6.20 6.61 14.49
CA ARG A 86 5.81 8.03 14.58
C ARG A 86 4.47 8.29 13.89
N VAL A 87 4.26 7.70 12.71
CA VAL A 87 2.98 7.78 12.00
C VAL A 87 1.85 7.19 12.85
N ALA A 88 2.07 6.04 13.50
CA ALA A 88 1.09 5.42 14.39
C ALA A 88 0.76 6.30 15.61
N GLU A 89 1.77 6.89 16.25
CA GLU A 89 1.61 7.84 17.36
C GLU A 89 0.81 9.08 16.94
N GLU A 90 1.13 9.65 15.77
CA GLU A 90 0.41 10.79 15.22
C GLU A 90 -1.05 10.47 14.88
N LEU A 91 -1.33 9.24 14.43
CA LEU A 91 -2.70 8.79 14.18
C LEU A 91 -3.49 8.62 15.49
N GLN A 92 -2.86 8.13 16.56
CA GLN A 92 -3.53 7.93 17.86
C GLN A 92 -4.03 9.23 18.48
N VAL A 93 -3.33 10.35 18.27
CA VAL A 93 -3.75 11.68 18.78
C VAL A 93 -4.64 12.45 17.81
N THR A 94 -4.94 11.89 16.64
CA THR A 94 -5.78 12.54 15.62
C THR A 94 -7.26 12.47 16.03
N PRO A 95 -8.03 13.56 15.92
CA PRO A 95 -9.47 13.55 16.18
C PRO A 95 -10.21 12.52 15.32
N ALA A 96 -11.29 11.95 15.87
CA ALA A 96 -12.04 10.87 15.21
C ALA A 96 -12.56 11.27 13.82
N GLU A 97 -12.94 12.53 13.64
CA GLU A 97 -13.51 13.08 12.40
C GLU A 97 -12.46 13.12 11.27
N ALA A 98 -11.19 13.37 11.61
CA ALA A 98 -10.10 13.46 10.64
C ALA A 98 -9.26 12.18 10.54
N TYR A 99 -9.49 11.23 11.47
CA TYR A 99 -8.67 10.02 11.61
C TYR A 99 -8.59 9.22 10.31
N LEU A 100 -9.74 8.93 9.70
CA LEU A 100 -9.80 8.06 8.52
C LEU A 100 -9.16 8.71 7.28
N GLU A 101 -9.30 10.03 7.13
CA GLU A 101 -8.66 10.78 6.05
C GLU A 101 -7.13 10.76 6.21
N LYS A 102 -6.64 11.01 7.43
CA LYS A 102 -5.21 10.98 7.75
C LYS A 102 -4.62 9.57 7.61
N PHE A 103 -5.36 8.55 8.04
CA PHE A 103 -4.98 7.15 7.83
C PHE A 103 -4.88 6.82 6.34
N ASN A 104 -5.89 7.19 5.55
CA ASN A 104 -5.89 6.95 4.11
C ASN A 104 -4.71 7.65 3.42
N PHE A 105 -4.41 8.89 3.80
CA PHE A 105 -3.24 9.61 3.30
C PHE A 105 -1.94 8.88 3.65
N ALA A 106 -1.73 8.52 4.92
CA ALA A 106 -0.54 7.82 5.37
C ALA A 106 -0.36 6.46 4.67
N MET A 107 -1.45 5.72 4.47
CA MET A 107 -1.45 4.46 3.74
C MET A 107 -1.07 4.64 2.27
N ALA A 108 -1.67 5.62 1.57
CA ALA A 108 -1.35 5.91 0.19
C ALA A 108 0.11 6.36 0.02
N GLN A 109 0.59 7.24 0.91
CA GLN A 109 1.97 7.68 0.98
C GLN A 109 2.93 6.49 1.16
N PHE A 110 2.63 5.60 2.11
CA PHE A 110 3.46 4.42 2.35
C PHE A 110 3.46 3.45 1.16
N PHE A 111 2.32 3.21 0.49
CA PHE A 111 2.26 2.30 -0.65
C PHE A 111 3.09 2.80 -1.83
N GLN A 112 3.05 4.11 -2.09
CA GLN A 112 3.91 4.76 -3.07
C GLN A 112 5.39 4.63 -2.65
N ALA A 113 5.69 4.91 -1.38
CA ALA A 113 7.04 4.85 -0.84
C ALA A 113 7.67 3.45 -0.97
N VAL A 114 6.90 2.39 -0.67
CA VAL A 114 7.34 1.00 -0.82
C VAL A 114 7.78 0.71 -2.26
N SER A 115 7.03 1.20 -3.25
CA SER A 115 7.40 1.00 -4.66
C SER A 115 8.75 1.66 -5.00
N GLY A 116 9.00 2.87 -4.49
CA GLY A 116 10.28 3.57 -4.66
C GLY A 116 11.45 2.89 -3.93
N ILE A 117 11.23 2.45 -2.68
CA ILE A 117 12.23 1.73 -1.89
C ILE A 117 12.59 0.40 -2.58
N VAL A 118 11.59 -0.39 -3.00
CA VAL A 118 11.84 -1.67 -3.68
C VAL A 118 12.61 -1.48 -4.98
N ALA A 119 12.37 -0.39 -5.73
CA ALA A 119 13.14 -0.09 -6.93
C ALA A 119 14.64 0.14 -6.63
N ILE A 120 14.94 0.98 -5.63
CA ILE A 120 16.31 1.28 -5.18
C ILE A 120 17.01 0.02 -4.67
N PHE A 121 16.30 -0.77 -3.87
CA PHE A 121 16.84 -1.97 -3.20
C PHE A 121 16.65 -3.26 -4.00
N SER A 122 16.24 -3.18 -5.27
CA SER A 122 15.90 -4.35 -6.09
C SER A 122 17.05 -5.37 -6.20
N TYR A 123 18.30 -4.90 -6.23
CA TYR A 123 19.47 -5.78 -6.22
C TYR A 123 19.62 -6.52 -4.87
N MET A 124 19.50 -5.81 -3.75
CA MET A 124 19.51 -6.42 -2.42
C MET A 124 18.35 -7.41 -2.26
N ASN A 125 17.16 -7.07 -2.76
CA ASN A 125 16.00 -7.97 -2.73
C ASN A 125 16.34 -9.31 -3.42
N ARG A 126 16.87 -9.23 -4.64
CA ARG A 126 17.18 -10.41 -5.47
C ARG A 126 18.32 -11.29 -4.92
N PHE A 127 19.35 -10.69 -4.33
CA PHE A 127 20.57 -11.41 -3.95
C PHE A 127 20.70 -11.68 -2.45
N TYR A 128 19.90 -11.01 -1.61
CA TYR A 128 19.90 -11.18 -0.17
C TYR A 128 18.54 -11.63 0.37
N VAL A 129 17.49 -10.81 0.17
CA VAL A 129 16.19 -11.03 0.81
C VAL A 129 15.54 -12.33 0.32
N SER A 130 15.38 -12.50 -1.00
CA SER A 130 14.71 -13.70 -1.53
C SER A 130 15.50 -14.99 -1.27
N PRO A 131 16.84 -15.06 -1.48
CA PRO A 131 17.58 -16.30 -1.25
C PRO A 131 17.82 -16.63 0.22
N LYS A 132 18.06 -15.63 1.09
CA LYS A 132 18.46 -15.84 2.48
C LYS A 132 17.31 -15.77 3.48
N LEU A 133 16.36 -14.86 3.27
CA LEU A 133 15.20 -14.68 4.16
C LEU A 133 13.94 -15.38 3.64
N HIS A 134 13.97 -15.93 2.42
CA HIS A 134 12.85 -16.62 1.78
C HIS A 134 11.57 -15.78 1.73
N THR A 135 11.73 -14.49 1.48
CA THR A 135 10.65 -13.49 1.44
C THR A 135 10.91 -12.47 0.32
N ASP A 136 10.05 -11.46 0.22
CA ASP A 136 10.22 -10.32 -0.67
C ASP A 136 10.24 -9.01 0.13
N LEU A 137 11.09 -8.06 -0.26
CA LEU A 137 11.24 -6.79 0.45
C LEU A 137 9.92 -6.02 0.53
N LYS A 138 9.07 -6.07 -0.51
CA LYS A 138 7.74 -5.46 -0.45
C LYS A 138 6.89 -6.09 0.65
N ALA A 139 6.92 -7.42 0.77
CA ALA A 139 6.17 -8.16 1.77
C ALA A 139 6.66 -7.83 3.19
N GLU A 140 7.97 -7.74 3.42
CA GLU A 140 8.53 -7.33 4.72
C GLU A 140 8.12 -5.91 5.10
N LEU A 141 8.17 -4.96 4.16
CA LEU A 141 7.73 -3.58 4.41
C LEU A 141 6.22 -3.50 4.69
N TRP A 142 5.41 -4.24 3.93
CA TRP A 142 3.96 -4.32 4.14
C TRP A 142 3.61 -4.94 5.48
N LYS A 143 4.36 -5.96 5.91
CA LYS A 143 4.21 -6.57 7.22
C LYS A 143 4.41 -5.56 8.34
N VAL A 144 5.49 -4.76 8.28
CA VAL A 144 5.76 -3.72 9.29
C VAL A 144 4.63 -2.68 9.35
N PHE A 145 4.12 -2.21 8.21
CA PHE A 145 2.99 -1.30 8.18
C PHE A 145 1.72 -1.94 8.75
N THR A 146 1.49 -3.20 8.42
CA THR A 146 0.33 -3.94 8.91
C THR A 146 0.37 -4.05 10.43
N GLU A 147 1.50 -4.45 11.00
CA GLU A 147 1.66 -4.66 12.44
C GLU A 147 1.65 -3.35 13.25
N LEU A 148 2.24 -2.27 12.72
CA LEU A 148 2.38 -1.01 13.47
C LEU A 148 1.24 -0.03 13.27
N VAL A 149 0.60 -0.04 12.09
CA VAL A 149 -0.36 0.99 11.68
C VAL A 149 -1.74 0.40 11.38
N ALA A 150 -1.83 -0.64 10.55
CA ALA A 150 -3.12 -1.12 10.03
C ALA A 150 -3.89 -2.06 10.97
N ASP A 151 -3.21 -2.98 11.69
CA ASP A 151 -3.83 -3.90 12.65
C ASP A 151 -4.07 -3.19 14.00
N ASN A 152 -4.82 -2.10 13.94
CA ASN A 152 -5.13 -1.26 15.09
C ASN A 152 -6.63 -1.35 15.40
N PRO A 153 -7.04 -1.76 16.62
CA PRO A 153 -8.45 -1.78 17.02
C PRO A 153 -9.18 -0.44 16.87
N LEU A 154 -8.48 0.68 17.04
CA LEU A 154 -9.03 2.03 16.87
C LEU A 154 -9.51 2.25 15.43
N LEU A 155 -8.74 1.81 14.43
CA LEU A 155 -9.09 1.95 13.02
C LEU A 155 -10.41 1.27 12.70
N PHE A 156 -10.58 0.01 13.13
CA PHE A 156 -11.81 -0.73 12.88
C PHE A 156 -13.02 -0.11 13.58
N ARG A 157 -12.84 0.39 14.82
CA ARG A 157 -13.91 1.13 15.51
C ARG A 157 -14.33 2.39 14.77
N VAL A 158 -13.37 3.19 14.28
CA VAL A 158 -13.66 4.40 13.49
C VAL A 158 -14.36 4.04 12.19
N ILE A 159 -13.91 2.98 11.50
CA ILE A 159 -14.55 2.48 10.28
C ILE A 159 -16.01 2.10 10.55
N ASP A 160 -16.27 1.34 11.62
CA ASP A 160 -17.63 0.91 11.97
C ASP A 160 -18.53 2.11 12.30
N GLU A 161 -18.04 3.06 13.11
CA GLU A 161 -18.79 4.27 13.47
C GLU A 161 -19.12 5.11 12.23
N VAL A 162 -18.14 5.36 11.36
CA VAL A 162 -18.33 6.13 10.12
C VAL A 162 -19.27 5.39 9.17
N SER A 163 -19.20 4.07 9.09
CA SER A 163 -20.06 3.27 8.22
C SER A 163 -21.54 3.25 8.65
N SER A 164 -21.82 3.52 9.93
CA SER A 164 -23.18 3.61 10.47
C SER A 164 -23.89 4.93 10.11
N LYS A 165 -23.13 5.97 9.75
CA LYS A 165 -23.65 7.31 9.47
C LYS A 165 -23.66 7.55 7.94
N PRO A 166 -24.81 7.91 7.33
CA PRO A 166 -24.84 8.30 5.92
C PRO A 166 -23.86 9.44 5.65
N PHE A 167 -23.02 9.29 4.63
CA PHE A 167 -22.01 10.29 4.22
C PHE A 167 -21.03 10.70 5.34
N GLY A 168 -20.79 9.84 6.34
CA GLY A 168 -19.85 10.13 7.44
C GLY A 168 -18.39 10.35 6.98
N VAL A 169 -18.03 9.80 5.81
CA VAL A 169 -16.78 10.11 5.10
C VAL A 169 -17.02 10.09 3.61
N ASN A 170 -16.13 10.74 2.85
CA ASN A 170 -16.11 10.61 1.40
C ASN A 170 -16.02 9.13 0.98
N PRO A 171 -16.95 8.61 0.16
CA PRO A 171 -16.95 7.20 -0.27
C PRO A 171 -15.65 6.76 -0.95
N GLN A 172 -14.91 7.66 -1.60
CA GLN A 172 -13.61 7.37 -2.20
C GLN A 172 -12.55 7.06 -1.16
N ILE A 173 -12.57 7.76 -0.02
CA ILE A 173 -11.65 7.52 1.10
C ILE A 173 -11.97 6.15 1.70
N MET A 174 -13.23 5.86 2.00
CA MET A 174 -13.65 4.55 2.52
C MET A 174 -13.24 3.42 1.56
N MET A 175 -13.51 3.57 0.26
CA MET A 175 -13.11 2.57 -0.74
C MET A 175 -11.60 2.36 -0.78
N SER A 176 -10.82 3.44 -0.77
CA SER A 176 -9.35 3.40 -0.76
C SER A 176 -8.83 2.66 0.47
N VAL A 177 -9.34 3.00 1.66
CA VAL A 177 -9.00 2.33 2.93
C VAL A 177 -9.31 0.84 2.87
N ILE A 178 -10.53 0.46 2.50
CA ILE A 178 -10.95 -0.95 2.46
C ILE A 178 -10.13 -1.76 1.45
N LYS A 179 -9.91 -1.23 0.25
CA LYS A 179 -9.05 -1.89 -0.76
C LYS A 179 -7.59 -1.98 -0.30
N GLY A 180 -7.08 -0.96 0.37
CA GLY A 180 -5.74 -0.94 0.91
C GLY A 180 -5.55 -1.97 2.03
N LEU A 181 -6.48 -2.02 2.98
CA LEU A 181 -6.49 -3.03 4.04
C LEU A 181 -6.54 -4.44 3.46
N TYR A 182 -7.42 -4.70 2.50
CA TYR A 182 -7.51 -6.00 1.85
C TYR A 182 -6.22 -6.38 1.10
N SER A 183 -5.56 -5.40 0.48
CA SER A 183 -4.27 -5.61 -0.21
C SER A 183 -3.16 -5.97 0.76
N LEU A 184 -3.14 -5.37 1.96
CA LEU A 184 -2.16 -5.66 3.01
C LEU A 184 -2.38 -7.06 3.60
N LYS A 185 -3.62 -7.36 3.96
CA LYS A 185 -3.99 -8.59 4.66
C LYS A 185 -5.47 -8.95 4.38
N PRO A 186 -5.74 -9.92 3.49
CA PRO A 186 -7.10 -10.32 3.13
C PRO A 186 -7.98 -10.74 4.32
N GLU A 187 -7.38 -11.27 5.39
CA GLU A 187 -8.07 -11.70 6.61
C GLU A 187 -8.75 -10.53 7.35
N PHE A 188 -8.42 -9.27 7.03
CA PHE A 188 -9.19 -8.13 7.56
C PHE A 188 -10.64 -8.12 7.10
N SER A 189 -10.94 -8.74 5.94
CA SER A 189 -12.32 -8.89 5.47
C SER A 189 -13.18 -9.75 6.40
N GLU A 190 -12.59 -10.66 7.17
CA GLU A 190 -13.33 -11.50 8.13
C GLU A 190 -13.91 -10.71 9.30
N ARG A 191 -13.31 -9.54 9.63
CA ARG A 191 -13.80 -8.69 10.73
C ARG A 191 -15.11 -8.00 10.38
N ASN A 192 -15.29 -7.60 9.13
CA ASN A 192 -16.54 -7.00 8.65
C ASN A 192 -16.80 -7.37 7.17
N PRO A 193 -17.25 -8.60 6.88
CA PRO A 193 -17.38 -9.10 5.50
C PRO A 193 -18.35 -8.27 4.66
N MET A 194 -19.44 -7.81 5.27
CA MET A 194 -20.46 -7.00 4.61
C MET A 194 -19.92 -5.65 4.17
N LEU A 195 -19.09 -4.98 4.99
CA LEU A 195 -18.48 -3.71 4.62
C LEU A 195 -17.48 -3.89 3.47
N PHE A 196 -16.62 -4.90 3.54
CA PHE A 196 -15.63 -5.17 2.49
C PHE A 196 -16.30 -5.53 1.16
N ALA A 197 -17.38 -6.31 1.20
CA ALA A 197 -18.15 -6.70 0.02
C ALA A 197 -18.81 -5.53 -0.73
N ARG A 198 -19.03 -4.38 -0.07
CA ARG A 198 -19.52 -3.16 -0.74
C ARG A 198 -18.51 -2.58 -1.72
N PHE A 199 -17.21 -2.86 -1.53
CA PHE A 199 -16.13 -2.24 -2.30
C PHE A 199 -15.27 -3.24 -3.08
N ILE A 200 -15.33 -4.52 -2.73
CA ILE A 200 -14.55 -5.59 -3.36
C ILE A 200 -15.51 -6.73 -3.75
N PRO A 201 -15.56 -7.10 -5.04
CA PRO A 201 -16.45 -8.17 -5.51
C PRO A 201 -16.00 -9.53 -4.99
N ASN A 202 -16.95 -10.48 -4.90
CA ASN A 202 -16.71 -11.90 -4.57
C ASN A 202 -16.10 -12.19 -3.19
N ILE A 203 -16.23 -11.28 -2.21
CA ILE A 203 -15.86 -11.56 -0.82
C ILE A 203 -16.91 -12.47 -0.14
N LEU A 204 -18.18 -12.22 -0.43
CA LEU A 204 -19.28 -13.03 0.09
C LEU A 204 -19.54 -14.24 -0.82
N PRO A 205 -20.02 -15.36 -0.25
CA PRO A 205 -20.44 -16.50 -1.06
C PRO A 205 -21.53 -16.09 -2.04
N PRO A 206 -21.60 -16.73 -3.22
CA PRO A 206 -22.65 -16.46 -4.18
C PRO A 206 -24.01 -16.78 -3.56
N THR A 207 -25.00 -15.93 -3.85
CA THR A 207 -26.38 -16.15 -3.43
C THR A 207 -26.88 -17.49 -3.97
N GLN A 208 -27.36 -18.35 -3.07
CA GLN A 208 -27.95 -19.63 -3.44
C GLN A 208 -29.48 -19.50 -3.60
N CYS A 209 -30.11 -20.38 -4.38
CA CYS A 209 -31.54 -20.28 -4.71
C CYS A 209 -32.45 -20.42 -3.48
N ASP A 210 -32.00 -21.16 -2.46
CA ASP A 210 -32.66 -21.36 -1.18
C ASP A 210 -32.71 -20.07 -0.32
N GLN A 211 -31.82 -19.11 -0.58
CA GLN A 211 -31.77 -17.82 0.12
C GLN A 211 -32.74 -16.78 -0.45
N LEU A 212 -33.29 -17.02 -1.67
CA LEU A 212 -34.19 -16.08 -2.34
C LEU A 212 -35.43 -15.69 -1.52
N PRO A 213 -36.12 -16.62 -0.83
CA PRO A 213 -37.28 -16.25 -0.02
C PRO A 213 -36.93 -15.29 1.13
N SER A 214 -35.76 -15.47 1.76
CA SER A 214 -35.28 -14.57 2.82
C SER A 214 -34.99 -13.18 2.29
N LEU A 215 -34.29 -13.09 1.15
CA LEU A 215 -33.95 -11.82 0.52
C LEU A 215 -35.20 -11.04 0.06
N ILE A 216 -36.20 -11.74 -0.49
CA ILE A 216 -37.49 -11.14 -0.86
C ILE A 216 -38.18 -10.55 0.37
N GLN A 217 -38.13 -11.27 1.50
CA GLN A 217 -38.74 -10.81 2.74
C GLN A 217 -38.01 -9.60 3.34
N GLU A 218 -36.68 -9.61 3.32
CA GLU A 218 -35.85 -8.46 3.75
C GLU A 218 -36.13 -7.21 2.91
N ASP A 219 -36.20 -7.36 1.58
CA ASP A 219 -36.51 -6.25 0.68
C ASP A 219 -37.91 -5.68 0.93
N ARG A 220 -38.90 -6.55 1.18
CA ARG A 220 -40.26 -6.11 1.53
C ARG A 220 -40.28 -5.29 2.83
N LEU A 221 -39.56 -5.73 3.86
CA LEU A 221 -39.46 -5.01 5.14
C LEU A 221 -38.78 -3.65 4.97
N LEU A 222 -37.70 -3.59 4.17
CA LEU A 222 -37.02 -2.34 3.87
C LEU A 222 -37.94 -1.35 3.13
N GLN A 223 -38.68 -1.82 2.13
CA GLN A 223 -39.63 -0.98 1.40
C GLN A 223 -40.73 -0.42 2.30
N GLU A 224 -41.22 -1.23 3.25
CA GLU A 224 -42.23 -0.80 4.22
C GLU A 224 -41.69 0.25 5.19
N ASP A 225 -40.47 0.07 5.70
CA ASP A 225 -39.78 1.04 6.56
C ASP A 225 -39.58 2.38 5.83
N LEU A 226 -39.09 2.37 4.59
CA LEU A 226 -38.88 3.59 3.81
C LEU A 226 -40.16 4.41 3.64
N VAL A 227 -41.31 3.75 3.44
CA VAL A 227 -42.61 4.42 3.29
C VAL A 227 -43.11 4.93 4.64
N THR A 228 -43.00 4.14 5.69
CA THR A 228 -43.63 4.42 6.99
C THR A 228 -42.79 5.33 7.89
N SER A 229 -41.48 5.11 7.98
CA SER A 229 -40.58 5.82 8.90
C SER A 229 -39.82 6.95 8.24
N GLN A 230 -39.48 6.83 6.94
CA GLN A 230 -38.68 7.83 6.21
C GLN A 230 -39.49 8.70 5.25
N GLY A 231 -40.81 8.46 5.15
CA GLY A 231 -41.74 9.32 4.40
C GLY A 231 -41.57 9.28 2.88
N PHE A 232 -40.94 8.23 2.33
CA PHE A 232 -40.84 8.06 0.89
C PHE A 232 -42.22 7.71 0.30
N SER A 233 -42.71 8.55 -0.60
CA SER A 233 -43.97 8.30 -1.31
C SER A 233 -43.72 7.46 -2.56
N ARG A 234 -44.55 6.42 -2.76
CA ARG A 234 -44.58 5.62 -4.01
C ARG A 234 -45.28 6.36 -5.16
N GLU A 235 -45.29 7.70 -5.14
CA GLU A 235 -45.93 8.49 -6.20
C GLU A 235 -45.38 8.09 -7.57
N ASP A 236 -46.31 7.60 -8.39
CA ASP A 236 -46.10 7.16 -9.75
C ASP A 236 -45.73 8.37 -10.63
N THR A 237 -44.49 8.82 -10.51
CA THR A 237 -43.91 9.73 -11.49
C THR A 237 -43.54 8.88 -12.70
N GLY A 238 -44.55 8.54 -13.49
CA GLY A 238 -44.46 7.96 -14.83
C GLY A 238 -43.74 8.86 -15.84
N LYS A 239 -42.61 9.47 -15.45
CA LYS A 239 -41.64 10.05 -16.36
C LYS A 239 -40.88 8.91 -17.01
N LYS A 240 -41.51 8.35 -18.05
CA LYS A 240 -40.89 7.55 -19.11
C LYS A 240 -39.48 8.09 -19.34
N ARG A 241 -38.44 7.24 -19.27
CA ARG A 241 -37.08 7.64 -19.63
C ARG A 241 -37.15 8.22 -21.05
N ARG A 242 -36.75 9.49 -21.24
CA ARG A 242 -36.66 10.12 -22.56
C ARG A 242 -35.65 9.33 -23.39
N GLY A 243 -36.13 8.43 -24.25
CA GLY A 243 -35.26 7.57 -25.06
C GLY A 243 -35.97 6.54 -25.92
N GLU A 244 -37.25 6.24 -25.68
CA GLU A 244 -38.01 5.23 -26.46
C GLU A 244 -38.86 5.79 -27.62
N ASP A 245 -38.60 7.01 -28.09
CA ASP A 245 -39.28 7.58 -29.27
C ASP A 245 -38.38 7.59 -30.53
N PHE A 246 -37.58 6.55 -30.73
CA PHE A 246 -36.97 6.27 -32.05
C PHE A 246 -37.60 5.02 -32.66
N GLN A 247 -38.85 5.17 -33.11
CA GLN A 247 -39.46 4.28 -34.08
C GLN A 247 -39.71 5.04 -35.38
N GLY A 248 -38.89 4.70 -36.39
CA GLY A 248 -39.27 4.58 -37.80
C GLY A 248 -39.88 5.80 -38.50
N ARG A 249 -39.04 6.50 -39.27
CA ARG A 249 -39.30 6.81 -40.68
C ARG A 249 -38.00 6.77 -41.46
#